data_AF-A0A8H2VP52-F1
#
_entry.id   AF-A0A8H2VP52-F1
#
_cell.length_a   1.000
_cell.length_b   1.000
_cell.length_c   1.000
_cell.angle_alpha   90.00
_cell.angle_beta   90.00
_cell.angle_gamma   90.00
#
_symmetry.space_group_name_H-M   'P 1'
#
loop_
_entity.id
_entity.type
_entity.pdbx_description
1 polymer ?
#
loop_
_entity_poly.entity_id
_entity_poly.type
_entity_poly.pdbx_seq_one_letter_code
_entity_poly.pdbx_strand_id
1 'polypeptide(L)'
;MGMYQLNGRLSKDPLLSNISAVDMDPGGLPNSRCINSGVPPVWRILMKGILRPLQPLLKYLIPTLPNTKGAAVDLIEIAIGKQYRGSSGYFVIVNKDESSPESRDEEMHLELWRKSVNWIKIIEDQTSLKEAFVYTRSGQYAVKDH
;
A
#
# COMPACT_ATOMS: atom_id res chain seq x y z
N MET A 1 -0.96 -5.71 -4.40
CA MET A 1 -2.05 -6.72 -4.33
C MET A 1 -3.37 -6.17 -3.76
N GLY A 2 -3.44 -5.77 -2.47
CA GLY A 2 -4.70 -5.31 -1.86
C GLY A 2 -5.33 -4.10 -2.56
N MET A 3 -4.51 -3.13 -2.96
CA MET A 3 -4.94 -1.94 -3.72
C MET A 3 -5.64 -2.30 -5.04
N TYR A 4 -5.18 -3.33 -5.78
CA TYR A 4 -5.84 -3.76 -7.03
C TYR A 4 -7.24 -4.32 -6.79
N GLN A 5 -7.40 -5.21 -5.80
CA GLN A 5 -8.70 -5.78 -5.45
C GLN A 5 -9.66 -4.73 -4.89
N LEU A 6 -9.15 -3.76 -4.13
CA LEU A 6 -9.94 -2.66 -3.60
C LEU A 6 -10.42 -1.74 -4.74
N ASN A 7 -9.53 -1.28 -5.62
CA ASN A 7 -9.90 -0.46 -6.77
C ASN A 7 -10.93 -1.15 -7.69
N GLY A 8 -10.72 -2.44 -8.00
CA GLY A 8 -11.64 -3.19 -8.84
C GLY A 8 -13.03 -3.39 -8.24
N ARG A 9 -13.19 -3.22 -6.92
CA ARG A 9 -14.48 -3.28 -6.22
C ARG A 9 -15.09 -1.89 -6.07
N LEU A 10 -14.28 -0.90 -5.69
CA LEU A 10 -14.73 0.50 -5.61
C LEU A 10 -15.31 0.97 -6.94
N SER A 11 -14.65 0.64 -8.06
CA SER A 11 -15.12 1.05 -9.39
C SER A 11 -16.46 0.44 -9.81
N LYS A 12 -16.86 -0.69 -9.23
CA LYS A 12 -18.13 -1.38 -9.51
C LYS A 12 -19.27 -0.87 -8.64
N ASP A 13 -18.96 -0.29 -7.48
CA ASP A 13 -19.95 0.22 -6.55
C ASP A 13 -20.34 1.67 -6.93
N PRO A 14 -21.60 1.94 -7.31
CA PRO A 14 -22.02 3.27 -7.74
C PRO A 14 -21.78 4.36 -6.68
N LEU A 15 -21.88 4.02 -5.39
CA LEU A 15 -21.71 4.96 -4.29
C LEU A 15 -20.23 5.21 -3.97
N LEU A 16 -19.35 4.26 -4.29
CA LEU A 16 -17.92 4.31 -3.94
C LEU A 16 -17.00 4.49 -5.16
N SER A 17 -17.54 4.53 -6.39
CA SER A 17 -16.78 4.66 -7.64
C SER A 17 -15.93 5.92 -7.77
N ASN A 18 -16.19 6.94 -6.93
CA ASN A 18 -15.38 8.16 -6.83
C ASN A 18 -14.23 8.06 -5.82
N ILE A 19 -14.08 6.91 -5.16
CA ILE A 19 -12.96 6.63 -4.25
C ILE A 19 -11.97 5.74 -5.00
N SER A 20 -10.69 6.07 -4.90
CA SER A 20 -9.60 5.26 -5.41
C SER A 20 -8.61 4.91 -4.30
N ALA A 21 -8.02 3.74 -4.42
CA ALA A 21 -6.89 3.30 -3.64
C ALA A 21 -5.59 3.53 -4.43
N VAL A 22 -4.59 4.05 -3.76
CA VAL A 22 -3.23 4.23 -4.28
C VAL A 22 -2.26 3.48 -3.38
N ASP A 23 -1.18 3.02 -3.96
CA ASP A 23 -0.05 2.43 -3.23
C ASP A 23 1.22 3.17 -3.66
N MET A 24 2.11 3.45 -2.70
CA MET A 24 3.28 4.29 -2.92
C MET A 24 4.52 3.63 -2.31
N ASP A 25 5.54 3.42 -3.13
CA ASP A 25 6.89 3.16 -2.66
C ASP A 25 7.63 4.49 -2.43
N PRO A 26 7.96 4.84 -1.17
CA PRO A 26 8.67 6.06 -0.83
C PRO A 26 10.19 5.98 -1.07
N GLY A 27 10.69 4.87 -1.59
CA GLY A 27 12.11 4.57 -1.73
C GLY A 27 12.78 4.21 -0.40
N GLY A 28 14.12 4.18 -0.41
CA GLY A 28 14.92 3.86 0.77
C GLY A 28 14.87 4.99 1.81
N LEU A 29 14.34 4.71 3.01
CA LEU A 29 14.20 5.69 4.10
C LEU A 29 15.13 5.36 5.29
N PRO A 30 16.41 5.82 5.30
CA PRO A 30 17.38 5.48 6.36
C PRO A 30 16.97 5.96 7.77
N ASN A 31 16.14 6.99 7.84
CA ASN A 31 15.60 7.54 9.09
C ASN A 31 14.26 6.90 9.51
N SER A 32 13.77 5.88 8.80
CA SER A 32 12.54 5.16 9.15
C SER A 32 12.67 4.37 10.44
N ARG A 33 11.59 4.33 11.22
CA ARG A 33 11.49 3.48 12.42
C ARG A 33 11.40 1.98 12.08
N CYS A 34 11.06 1.61 10.84
CA CYS A 34 11.01 0.21 10.40
C CYS A 34 12.37 -0.50 10.55
N ILE A 35 13.46 0.26 10.61
CA ILE A 35 14.83 -0.26 10.79
C ILE A 35 15.18 -0.47 12.27
N ASN A 36 14.28 -0.17 13.22
CA ASN A 36 14.56 -0.28 14.65
C ASN A 36 14.61 -1.74 15.14
N SER A 37 13.75 -2.58 14.57
CA SER A 37 13.47 -3.96 15.02
C SER A 37 13.12 -4.83 13.81
N GLY A 38 13.30 -6.15 13.93
CA GLY A 38 12.95 -7.09 12.86
C GLY A 38 13.87 -7.06 11.63
N VAL A 39 15.00 -6.33 11.71
CA VAL A 39 16.04 -6.29 10.67
C VAL A 39 17.35 -6.87 11.23
N PRO A 40 18.21 -7.46 10.38
CA PRO A 40 19.53 -7.93 10.79
C PRO A 40 20.34 -6.82 11.49
N PRO A 41 21.09 -7.11 12.56
CA PRO A 41 21.84 -6.10 13.31
C PRO A 41 22.79 -5.26 12.44
N VAL A 42 23.43 -5.88 11.45
CA VAL A 42 24.30 -5.20 10.48
C VAL A 42 23.55 -4.10 9.71
N TRP A 43 22.30 -4.36 9.32
CA TRP A 43 21.47 -3.38 8.62
C TRP A 43 21.12 -2.21 9.52
N ARG A 44 20.81 -2.48 10.78
CA ARG A 44 20.54 -1.44 11.77
C ARG A 44 21.76 -0.56 12.02
N ILE A 45 22.97 -1.14 12.10
CA ILE A 45 24.22 -0.40 12.26
C ILE A 45 24.48 0.47 11.03
N LEU A 46 24.37 -0.09 9.82
CA LEU A 46 24.56 0.66 8.58
C LEU A 46 23.59 1.84 8.48
N MET A 47 22.30 1.58 8.65
CA MET A 47 21.26 2.60 8.47
C MET A 47 21.29 3.67 9.55
N LYS A 48 21.38 3.28 10.84
CA LYS A 48 21.31 4.23 11.96
C LYS A 48 22.65 4.81 12.38
N GLY A 49 23.72 4.02 12.28
CA GLY A 49 25.05 4.40 12.73
C GLY A 49 25.87 5.12 11.66
N ILE A 50 25.58 4.87 10.37
CA ILE A 50 26.36 5.43 9.26
C ILE A 50 25.49 6.34 8.40
N LEU A 51 24.45 5.81 7.76
CA LEU A 51 23.69 6.56 6.75
C LEU A 51 22.85 7.70 7.35
N ARG A 52 22.19 7.47 8.49
CA ARG A 52 21.36 8.51 9.13
C ARG A 52 22.18 9.71 9.63
N PRO A 53 23.32 9.55 10.34
CA PRO A 53 24.15 10.69 10.74
C PRO A 53 24.74 11.44 9.54
N LEU A 54 25.10 10.72 8.48
CA LEU A 54 25.63 11.31 7.25
C LEU A 54 24.54 11.92 6.35
N GLN A 55 23.26 11.78 6.69
CA GLN A 55 22.15 12.21 5.84
C GLN A 55 22.23 13.69 5.40
N PRO A 56 22.64 14.67 6.24
CA PRO A 56 22.82 16.05 5.79
C PRO A 56 23.85 16.18 4.66
N LEU A 57 24.99 15.47 4.79
CA LEU A 57 26.03 15.45 3.77
C LEU A 57 25.57 14.70 2.52
N LEU A 58 24.94 13.53 2.69
CA LEU A 58 24.42 12.74 1.57
C LEU A 58 23.33 13.50 0.81
N LYS A 59 22.51 14.29 1.49
CA LYS A 59 21.50 15.17 0.87
C LYS A 59 22.15 16.35 0.12
N TYR A 60 23.28 16.85 0.60
CA TYR A 60 24.04 17.86 -0.15
C TYR A 60 24.58 17.29 -1.47
N LEU A 61 25.12 16.06 -1.45
CA LEU A 61 25.69 15.40 -2.63
C LEU A 61 24.60 14.84 -3.57
N ILE A 62 23.52 14.33 -3.00
CA ILE A 62 22.39 13.71 -3.71
C ILE A 62 21.11 14.37 -3.18
N PRO A 63 20.70 15.52 -3.74
CA PRO A 63 19.53 16.27 -3.26
C PRO A 63 18.22 15.48 -3.30
N THR A 64 18.15 14.47 -4.17
CA THR A 64 17.01 13.56 -4.34
C THR A 64 16.99 12.40 -3.35
N LEU A 65 17.94 12.32 -2.42
CA LEU A 65 18.01 11.23 -1.45
C LEU A 65 16.73 11.20 -0.58
N PRO A 66 15.96 10.09 -0.60
CA PRO A 66 14.71 10.02 0.13
C PRO A 66 14.90 10.09 1.65
N ASN A 67 13.91 10.66 2.32
CA ASN A 67 13.81 10.68 3.78
C ASN A 67 12.34 10.68 4.19
N THR A 68 12.04 10.24 5.41
CA THR A 68 10.64 10.06 5.86
C THR A 68 9.81 11.35 5.75
N LYS A 69 10.40 12.53 5.96
CA LYS A 69 9.66 13.81 5.86
C LYS A 69 9.31 14.13 4.40
N GLY A 70 10.26 13.95 3.47
CA GLY A 70 10.02 14.13 2.04
C GLY A 70 8.96 13.16 1.52
N ALA A 71 9.12 11.87 1.82
CA ALA A 71 8.15 10.84 1.44
C ALA A 71 6.73 11.11 1.99
N ALA A 72 6.61 11.69 3.19
CA ALA A 72 5.30 12.06 3.72
C ALA A 72 4.66 13.22 2.93
N VAL A 73 5.46 14.19 2.47
CA VAL A 73 4.97 15.26 1.58
C VAL A 73 4.51 14.68 0.25
N ASP A 74 5.31 13.78 -0.34
CA ASP A 74 4.97 13.11 -1.59
C ASP A 74 3.67 12.29 -1.47
N LEU A 75 3.49 11.56 -0.37
CA LEU A 75 2.25 10.81 -0.10
C LEU A 75 1.03 11.72 0.03
N ILE A 76 1.16 12.86 0.73
CA ILE A 76 0.08 13.86 0.83
C ILE A 76 -0.25 14.40 -0.56
N GLU A 77 0.76 14.71 -1.36
CA GLU A 77 0.56 15.22 -2.71
C GLU A 77 -0.20 14.20 -3.57
N ILE A 78 0.16 12.91 -3.53
CA ILE A 78 -0.59 11.85 -4.23
C ILE A 78 -2.03 11.76 -3.71
N ALA A 79 -2.24 11.86 -2.40
CA ALA A 79 -3.54 11.66 -1.79
C ALA A 79 -4.55 12.78 -2.09
N ILE A 80 -4.11 14.05 -2.12
CA ILE A 80 -5.02 15.21 -2.22
C ILE A 80 -4.63 16.25 -3.28
N GLY A 81 -3.46 16.11 -3.90
CA GLY A 81 -2.97 17.02 -4.94
C GLY A 81 -3.92 17.05 -6.15
N LYS A 82 -4.15 18.24 -6.72
CA LYS A 82 -5.12 18.42 -7.80
C LYS A 82 -4.78 17.57 -9.03
N GLN A 83 -3.50 17.43 -9.32
CA GLN A 83 -2.96 16.64 -10.43
C GLN A 83 -3.11 15.14 -10.24
N TYR A 84 -3.36 14.66 -9.01
CA TYR A 84 -3.56 13.24 -8.70
C TYR A 84 -5.03 12.86 -8.51
N ARG A 85 -5.97 13.80 -8.67
CA ARG A 85 -7.41 13.50 -8.55
C ARG A 85 -7.84 12.40 -9.52
N GLY A 86 -8.54 11.40 -8.98
CA GLY A 86 -8.99 10.24 -9.75
C GLY A 86 -7.87 9.25 -10.09
N SER A 87 -6.64 9.49 -9.63
CA SER A 87 -5.55 8.53 -9.81
C SER A 87 -5.77 7.30 -8.96
N SER A 88 -5.35 6.15 -9.49
CA SER A 88 -5.37 4.86 -8.80
C SER A 88 -4.14 4.06 -9.20
N GLY A 89 -3.76 3.03 -8.43
CA GLY A 89 -2.63 2.17 -8.77
C GLY A 89 -1.35 2.47 -7.97
N TYR A 90 -0.22 1.99 -8.50
CA TYR A 90 1.09 2.08 -7.85
C TYR A 90 1.88 3.32 -8.26
N PHE A 91 2.70 3.84 -7.34
CA PHE A 91 3.57 4.99 -7.52
C PHE A 91 4.94 4.73 -6.91
N VAL A 92 5.99 5.23 -7.56
CA VAL A 92 7.34 5.32 -6.99
C VAL A 92 7.62 6.80 -6.75
N ILE A 93 7.78 7.16 -5.48
CA ILE A 93 7.82 8.55 -5.01
C ILE A 93 6.52 9.26 -5.46
N VAL A 94 6.57 10.10 -6.50
CA VAL A 94 5.41 10.84 -7.04
C VAL A 94 5.03 10.42 -8.45
N ASN A 95 5.79 9.48 -9.04
CA ASN A 95 5.63 9.08 -10.44
C ASN A 95 4.79 7.82 -10.54
N LYS A 96 3.89 7.80 -11.52
CA LYS A 96 3.11 6.61 -11.85
C LYS A 96 4.05 5.52 -12.35
N ASP A 97 3.89 4.30 -11.83
CA ASP A 97 4.72 3.16 -12.23
C ASP A 97 3.92 1.85 -12.15
N GLU A 98 4.53 0.78 -12.64
CA GLU A 98 4.03 -0.58 -12.49
C GLU A 98 4.62 -1.26 -11.24
N SER A 99 3.76 -1.95 -10.49
CA SER A 99 4.26 -2.80 -9.40
C SER A 99 4.97 -4.04 -9.96
N SER A 100 5.61 -4.80 -9.07
CA SER A 100 6.27 -6.06 -9.44
C SER A 100 5.32 -7.02 -10.19
N PRO A 101 5.82 -7.89 -11.08
CA PRO A 101 5.01 -8.88 -11.79
C PRO A 101 4.18 -9.77 -10.85
N GLU A 102 4.77 -10.20 -9.74
CA GLU A 102 4.11 -11.04 -8.73
C GLU A 102 2.92 -10.30 -8.11
N SER A 103 3.07 -9.00 -7.89
CA SER A 103 2.03 -8.11 -7.37
C SER A 103 0.94 -7.76 -8.38
N ARG A 104 0.94 -8.37 -9.57
CA ARG A 104 -0.08 -8.21 -10.62
C ARG A 104 -0.84 -9.50 -10.92
N ASP A 105 -0.52 -10.59 -10.23
CA ASP A 105 -1.23 -11.87 -10.36
C ASP A 105 -2.66 -11.74 -9.81
N GLU A 106 -3.64 -11.79 -10.72
CA GLU A 106 -5.06 -11.63 -10.38
C GLU A 106 -5.61 -12.77 -9.51
N GLU A 107 -5.10 -13.98 -9.66
CA GLU A 107 -5.53 -15.14 -8.88
C GLU A 107 -5.04 -14.99 -7.43
N MET A 108 -3.76 -14.68 -7.25
CA MET A 108 -3.16 -14.40 -5.95
C MET A 108 -3.85 -13.22 -5.25
N HIS A 109 -4.18 -12.17 -6.01
CA HIS A 109 -4.94 -11.03 -5.49
C HIS A 109 -6.28 -11.44 -4.88
N LEU A 110 -7.05 -12.25 -5.62
CA LEU A 110 -8.37 -12.66 -5.19
C LEU A 110 -8.31 -13.60 -3.99
N GLU A 111 -7.36 -14.54 -3.98
CA GLU A 111 -7.16 -15.44 -2.85
C GLU A 111 -6.78 -14.66 -1.58
N LEU A 112 -5.80 -13.75 -1.67
CA LEU A 112 -5.36 -12.94 -0.55
C LEU A 112 -6.51 -12.07 0.00
N TRP A 113 -7.34 -11.49 -0.88
CA TRP A 113 -8.51 -10.72 -0.45
C TRP A 113 -9.48 -11.58 0.36
N ARG A 114 -9.86 -12.76 -0.17
CA ARG A 114 -10.79 -13.69 0.51
C ARG A 114 -10.26 -14.11 1.87
N LYS A 115 -8.99 -14.49 1.95
CA LYS A 115 -8.33 -14.86 3.22
C LYS A 115 -8.31 -13.69 4.20
N SER A 116 -8.00 -12.49 3.73
CA SER A 116 -7.97 -11.28 4.56
C SER A 116 -9.34 -10.95 5.17
N VAL A 117 -10.39 -10.95 4.35
CA VAL A 117 -11.78 -10.73 4.81
C VAL A 117 -12.20 -11.80 5.83
N ASN A 118 -11.86 -13.06 5.59
CA ASN A 118 -12.14 -14.16 6.51
C ASN A 118 -11.37 -14.02 7.84
N TRP A 119 -10.10 -13.62 7.82
CA TRP A 119 -9.29 -13.45 9.04
C TRP A 119 -9.79 -12.34 9.94
N ILE A 120 -10.23 -11.21 9.36
CA ILE A 120 -10.73 -10.07 10.13
C ILE A 120 -12.20 -10.24 10.54
N LYS A 121 -12.89 -11.26 10.01
CA LYS A 121 -14.30 -11.60 10.29
C LYS A 121 -15.26 -10.41 10.14
N ILE A 122 -14.99 -9.52 9.18
CA ILE A 122 -15.90 -8.42 8.87
C ILE A 122 -17.19 -8.99 8.27
N ILE A 123 -18.34 -8.45 8.65
CA ILE A 123 -19.65 -8.83 8.13
C ILE A 123 -20.27 -7.69 7.30
N GLU A 124 -21.31 -8.00 6.52
CA GLU A 124 -21.86 -7.09 5.50
C GLU A 124 -22.38 -5.76 6.03
N ASP A 125 -22.88 -5.71 7.26
CA ASP A 125 -23.39 -4.51 7.92
C ASP A 125 -22.27 -3.61 8.48
N GLN A 126 -21.04 -4.12 8.59
CA GLN A 126 -19.88 -3.37 9.09
C GLN A 126 -19.11 -2.61 7.99
N THR A 127 -19.53 -2.73 6.73
CA THR A 127 -18.90 -2.01 5.61
C THR A 127 -19.90 -1.59 4.55
N SER A 128 -19.65 -0.41 3.97
CA SER A 128 -20.39 0.08 2.80
C SER A 128 -20.00 -0.65 1.51
N LEU A 129 -18.81 -1.27 1.46
CA LEU A 129 -18.32 -1.96 0.26
C LEU A 129 -18.95 -3.36 0.16
N LYS A 130 -20.12 -3.46 -0.50
CA LYS A 130 -20.83 -4.75 -0.63
C LYS A 130 -20.07 -5.77 -1.46
N GLU A 131 -19.32 -5.31 -2.46
CA GLU A 131 -18.42 -6.12 -3.28
C GLU A 131 -17.24 -6.75 -2.50
N ALA A 132 -17.05 -6.39 -1.22
CA ALA A 132 -16.05 -7.03 -0.37
C ALA A 132 -16.32 -8.53 -0.19
N PHE A 133 -17.58 -8.94 -0.24
CA PHE A 133 -18.06 -10.30 -0.07
C PHE A 133 -18.34 -10.92 -1.44
N VAL A 134 -17.46 -11.80 -1.89
CA VAL A 134 -17.67 -12.54 -3.15
C VAL A 134 -18.64 -13.68 -2.87
N TYR A 135 -19.92 -13.50 -3.22
CA TYR A 135 -20.91 -14.56 -3.10
C TYR A 135 -20.61 -15.69 -4.10
N THR A 136 -20.35 -16.89 -3.59
CA THR A 136 -20.49 -18.10 -4.41
C THR A 136 -21.98 -18.41 -4.58
N ARG A 137 -22.38 -18.93 -5.75
CA ARG A 137 -23.79 -19.27 -6.10
C ARG A 137 -24.50 -20.23 -5.14
N SER A 138 -23.86 -20.69 -4.06
CA SER A 138 -24.44 -21.59 -3.06
C SER A 138 -24.91 -20.91 -1.77
N GLY A 139 -24.89 -19.57 -1.65
CA GLY A 139 -25.50 -18.87 -0.51
C GLY A 139 -24.94 -19.26 0.87
N GLN A 140 -23.72 -19.82 0.91
CA GLN A 140 -23.08 -20.20 2.16
C GLN A 140 -21.95 -19.22 2.47
N TYR A 141 -22.16 -18.43 3.52
CA TYR A 141 -21.09 -17.81 4.29
C TYR A 141 -20.11 -18.91 4.71
N ALA A 142 -19.00 -19.06 3.98
CA ALA A 142 -17.96 -20.01 4.36
C ALA A 142 -16.93 -19.32 5.26
N VAL A 143 -17.34 -18.99 6.47
CA VAL A 143 -16.45 -19.13 7.62
C VAL A 143 -16.63 -20.58 8.06
N LYS A 144 -15.84 -21.50 7.50
CA LYS A 144 -15.71 -22.84 8.07
C LYS A 144 -14.43 -22.87 8.89
N ASP A 145 -14.62 -22.83 10.20
CA ASP A 145 -13.61 -23.14 11.20
C ASP A 145 -13.06 -24.55 10.93
N HIS A 146 -11.73 -24.65 10.84
CA HIS A 146 -10.94 -25.83 11.18
C HIS A 146 -9.69 -25.37 11.93
#